data_AF-A0A7C1V790-F1
#
_entry.id   AF-A0A7C1V790-F1
#
_cell.length_a   1.000
_cell.length_b   1.000
_cell.length_c   1.000
_cell.angle_alpha   90.00
_cell.angle_beta   90.00
_cell.angle_gamma   90.00
#
_symmetry.space_group_name_H-M   'P 1'
#
loop_
_entity.id
_entity.type
_entity.pdbx_description
1 polymer ?
#
loop_
_entity_poly.entity_id
_entity_poly.type
_entity_poly.pdbx_seq_one_letter_code
_entity_poly.pdbx_strand_id
1 'polypeptide(L)'
;MAKKSRTGKIKTPIFEYSWYKEISKTKTNKKFIQDQIDSFISLIENKDKIKIGDYHAELKEFTTIIPAQGHLAKLDKEYKEKYFRITEFVKEEFII
;
A
#
# COMPACT_ATOMS: atom_id res chain seq x y z
N MET A 1 -16.75 14.83 12.21
CA MET A 1 -16.40 14.26 10.88
C MET A 1 -15.67 12.94 11.11
N ALA A 2 -16.36 11.81 10.90
CA ALA A 2 -15.81 10.50 11.18
C ALA A 2 -14.76 10.14 10.12
N LYS A 3 -13.48 10.12 10.51
CA LYS A 3 -12.42 9.43 9.76
C LYS A 3 -12.75 7.94 9.76
N LYS A 4 -13.55 7.48 8.80
CA LYS A 4 -13.82 6.05 8.60
C LYS A 4 -12.48 5.41 8.22
N SER A 5 -11.87 4.72 9.17
CA SER A 5 -10.74 3.82 8.89
C SER A 5 -11.22 2.84 7.82
N ARG A 6 -10.69 2.97 6.60
CA ARG A 6 -10.99 2.05 5.50
C ARG A 6 -10.21 0.76 5.77
N THR A 7 -10.94 -0.33 6.01
CA THR A 7 -10.40 -1.69 6.10
C THR A 7 -11.29 -2.57 5.24
N GLY A 8 -10.73 -3.21 4.20
CA GLY A 8 -11.49 -4.08 3.28
C GLY A 8 -11.09 -3.94 1.81
N LYS A 9 -11.77 -4.70 0.94
CA LYS A 9 -11.67 -4.56 -0.52
C LYS A 9 -12.32 -3.24 -0.94
N ILE A 10 -11.51 -2.25 -1.29
CA ILE A 10 -11.97 -0.98 -1.84
C ILE A 10 -12.18 -1.21 -3.33
N LYS A 11 -13.45 -1.34 -3.74
CA LYS A 11 -13.84 -1.30 -5.14
C LYS A 11 -13.75 0.14 -5.62
N THR A 12 -12.70 0.47 -6.38
CA THR A 12 -12.75 1.64 -7.24
C THR A 12 -13.49 1.24 -8.52
N PRO A 13 -14.13 2.19 -9.24
CA PRO A 13 -14.79 1.89 -10.51
C PRO A 13 -13.84 1.36 -11.61
N ILE A 14 -12.53 1.32 -11.35
CA ILE A 14 -11.46 1.05 -12.32
C ILE A 14 -10.58 -0.14 -11.92
N PHE A 15 -10.50 -0.48 -10.62
CA PHE A 15 -9.81 -1.66 -10.10
C PHE A 15 -10.21 -1.98 -8.64
N GLU A 16 -9.96 -3.22 -8.22
CA GLU A 16 -10.10 -3.64 -6.82
C GLU A 16 -8.76 -3.48 -6.10
N TYR A 17 -8.76 -2.79 -4.96
CA TYR A 17 -7.59 -2.64 -4.10
C TYR A 17 -7.92 -3.05 -2.67
N SER A 18 -7.13 -3.95 -2.11
CA SER A 18 -7.28 -4.37 -0.71
C SER A 18 -6.42 -3.45 0.16
N TRP A 19 -7.01 -2.74 1.13
CA TRP A 19 -6.24 -2.09 2.20
C TRP A 19 -6.61 -2.68 3.55
N TYR A 20 -5.58 -2.91 4.37
CA TYR A 20 -5.79 -3.36 5.73
C TYR A 20 -4.94 -2.56 6.70
N LYS A 21 -5.56 -1.53 7.27
CA LYS A 21 -5.00 -0.70 8.33
C LYS A 21 -4.46 -1.49 9.53
N GLU A 22 -5.05 -2.65 9.80
CA GLU A 22 -4.61 -3.54 10.88
C GLU A 22 -3.46 -4.48 10.47
N ILE A 23 -2.77 -4.23 9.36
CA ILE A 23 -1.53 -4.94 8.99
C ILE A 23 -0.46 -4.86 10.10
N SER A 24 -0.50 -3.80 10.92
CA SER A 24 0.30 -3.66 12.14
C SER A 24 -0.04 -4.67 13.25
N LYS A 25 -1.26 -5.22 13.27
CA LYS A 25 -1.76 -6.19 14.26
C LYS A 25 -1.87 -7.61 13.71
N THR A 26 -1.72 -7.78 12.39
CA THR A 26 -1.95 -9.07 11.74
C THR A 26 -0.65 -9.87 11.77
N LYS A 27 -0.71 -11.17 12.11
CA LYS A 27 0.47 -12.05 12.04
C LYS A 27 1.04 -12.00 10.62
N THR A 28 2.35 -11.82 10.52
CA THR A 28 3.06 -11.64 9.24
C THR A 28 2.67 -12.72 8.23
N ASN A 29 1.89 -12.37 7.21
CA ASN A 29 1.55 -13.27 6.12
C ASN A 29 2.18 -12.75 4.83
N LYS A 30 3.19 -13.45 4.31
CA LYS A 30 3.93 -13.07 3.10
C LYS A 30 2.98 -12.82 1.91
N LYS A 31 2.04 -13.73 1.68
CA LYS A 31 1.07 -13.64 0.57
C LYS A 31 0.17 -12.41 0.70
N PHE A 32 -0.17 -12.06 1.94
CA PHE A 32 -0.95 -10.86 2.22
C PHE A 32 -0.18 -9.59 1.86
N ILE A 33 1.10 -9.49 2.26
CA ILE A 33 1.93 -8.32 1.92
C ILE A 33 2.11 -8.21 0.40
N GLN A 34 2.34 -9.34 -0.28
CA GLN A 34 2.45 -9.39 -1.74
C GLN A 34 1.19 -8.84 -2.42
N ASP A 35 0.01 -9.29 -2.00
CA ASP A 35 -1.29 -8.81 -2.49
C ASP A 35 -1.47 -7.29 -2.28
N GLN A 36 -1.04 -6.76 -1.13
CA GLN A 36 -1.03 -5.31 -0.89
C GLN A 36 -0.09 -4.57 -1.85
N ILE A 37 1.12 -5.09 -2.07
CA ILE A 37 2.10 -4.49 -2.99
C ILE A 37 1.53 -4.43 -4.41
N ASP A 38 1.01 -5.55 -4.93
CA ASP A 38 0.43 -5.57 -6.29
C ASP A 38 -0.76 -4.62 -6.41
N SER A 39 -1.61 -4.56 -5.37
CA SER A 39 -2.75 -3.64 -5.35
C SER A 39 -2.28 -2.17 -5.37
N PHE A 40 -1.24 -1.81 -4.61
CA PHE A 40 -0.68 -0.46 -4.61
C PHE A 40 0.04 -0.11 -5.92
N ILE A 41 0.74 -1.07 -6.54
CA ILE A 41 1.33 -0.87 -7.86
C ILE A 41 0.24 -0.57 -8.88
N SER A 42 -0.83 -1.36 -8.93
CA SER A 42 -1.98 -1.09 -9.80
C SER A 42 -2.61 0.28 -9.54
N LEU A 43 -2.67 0.70 -8.28
CA LEU A 43 -3.16 2.01 -7.87
C LEU A 43 -2.27 3.15 -8.40
N ILE A 44 -0.95 2.99 -8.35
CA ILE A 44 0.04 3.92 -8.91
C ILE A 44 -0.03 3.94 -10.45
N GLU A 45 -0.16 2.79 -11.10
CA GLU A 45 -0.28 2.70 -12.56
C GLU A 45 -1.56 3.36 -13.10
N ASN A 46 -2.60 3.45 -12.27
CA ASN A 46 -3.85 4.13 -12.61
C ASN A 46 -3.96 5.53 -12.01
N LYS A 47 -2.86 6.12 -11.52
CA LYS A 47 -2.85 7.45 -10.88
C LYS A 47 -3.48 8.56 -11.73
N ASP A 48 -3.41 8.48 -13.06
CA ASP A 48 -4.00 9.45 -13.98
C ASP A 48 -5.54 9.37 -14.04
N LYS A 49 -6.11 8.21 -13.64
CA LYS A 49 -7.56 7.94 -13.68
C LYS A 49 -8.23 8.06 -12.31
N ILE A 50 -7.45 8.15 -11.23
CA ILE A 50 -7.95 8.27 -9.86
C ILE A 50 -7.34 9.48 -9.17
N LYS A 51 -8.00 9.94 -8.11
CA LYS A 51 -7.39 10.93 -7.22
C LYS A 51 -6.40 10.25 -6.28
N ILE A 52 -5.16 10.07 -6.73
CA ILE A 52 -4.11 9.35 -5.98
C ILE A 52 -3.88 9.93 -4.57
N GLY A 53 -4.07 11.24 -4.39
CA GLY A 53 -3.92 11.90 -3.10
C GLY A 53 -4.89 11.46 -2.00
N ASP A 54 -6.05 10.88 -2.35
CA ASP A 54 -6.96 10.29 -1.37
C ASP A 54 -6.34 9.05 -0.69
N TYR A 55 -5.37 8.40 -1.32
CA TYR A 55 -4.68 7.18 -0.84
C TYR A 55 -3.30 7.46 -0.24
N HIS A 56 -2.90 8.74 -0.13
CA HIS A 56 -1.61 9.13 0.45
C HIS A 56 -1.44 8.56 1.86
N ALA A 57 -2.48 8.65 2.69
CA ALA A 57 -2.44 8.14 4.06
C ALA A 57 -2.21 6.62 4.10
N GLU A 58 -2.92 5.85 3.26
CA GLU A 58 -2.72 4.41 3.11
C GLU A 58 -1.30 4.06 2.64
N LEU A 59 -0.81 4.72 1.58
CA LEU A 59 0.52 4.48 1.03
C LEU A 59 1.65 4.80 2.02
N LYS A 60 1.52 5.91 2.76
CA LYS A 60 2.48 6.32 3.79
C LYS A 60 2.47 5.38 4.98
N GLU A 61 1.29 4.95 5.41
CA GLU A 61 1.15 4.00 6.52
C GLU A 61 1.74 2.62 6.12
N PHE A 62 1.50 2.17 4.89
CA PHE A 62 2.08 0.95 4.35
C PHE A 62 3.61 0.97 4.33
N THR A 63 4.19 2.02 3.75
CA THR A 63 5.66 2.19 3.67
C THR A 63 6.33 2.36 5.03
N THR A 64 5.56 2.67 6.07
CA THR A 64 6.07 2.73 7.45
C THR A 64 5.94 1.38 8.15
N ILE A 65 4.80 0.70 8.04
CA ILE A 65 4.53 -0.54 8.79
C ILE A 65 5.35 -1.73 8.28
N ILE A 66 5.49 -1.88 6.96
CA ILE A 66 6.18 -3.03 6.35
C ILE A 66 7.64 -3.20 6.84
N PRO A 67 8.49 -2.16 6.86
CA PRO A 67 9.84 -2.27 7.41
C PRO A 67 9.82 -2.36 8.94
N ALA A 68 8.96 -1.59 9.63
CA ALA A 68 8.88 -1.58 11.09
C ALA A 68 8.52 -2.96 11.68
N GLN A 69 7.72 -3.75 10.98
CA GLN A 69 7.33 -5.10 11.38
C GLN A 69 8.27 -6.20 10.85
N GLY A 70 9.40 -5.82 10.22
CA GLY A 70 10.34 -6.77 9.61
C GLY A 70 9.74 -7.59 8.46
N HIS A 71 8.61 -7.16 7.90
CA HIS A 71 7.92 -7.87 6.82
C HIS A 71 8.69 -7.77 5.50
N LEU A 72 9.34 -6.62 5.27
CA LEU A 72 10.18 -6.39 4.09
C LEU A 72 11.24 -7.49 3.93
N ALA A 73 11.89 -7.91 5.02
CA ALA A 73 12.95 -8.92 4.99
C ALA A 73 12.46 -10.27 4.47
N LYS A 74 11.19 -10.62 4.73
CA LYS A 74 10.55 -11.90 4.36
C LYS A 74 10.05 -11.98 2.91
N LEU A 75 10.08 -10.86 2.19
CA LEU A 75 9.68 -10.79 0.79
C LEU A 75 10.80 -11.24 -0.15
N ASP A 76 10.41 -11.78 -1.31
CA ASP A 76 11.33 -12.06 -2.41
C ASP A 76 11.87 -10.75 -3.01
N LYS A 77 13.00 -10.85 -3.73
CA LYS A 77 13.68 -9.70 -4.33
C LYS A 77 12.74 -8.88 -5.22
N GLU A 78 11.95 -9.54 -6.07
CA GLU A 78 10.97 -8.88 -6.95
C GLU A 78 9.97 -8.00 -6.17
N TYR A 79 9.43 -8.51 -5.05
CA TYR A 79 8.48 -7.77 -4.24
C TYR A 79 9.14 -6.65 -3.42
N LYS A 80 10.40 -6.83 -3.03
CA LYS A 80 11.19 -5.74 -2.43
C LYS A 80 11.35 -4.60 -3.43
N GLU A 81 11.67 -4.89 -4.69
CA GLU A 81 11.80 -3.88 -5.76
C GLU A 81 10.46 -3.14 -6.01
N LYS A 82 9.35 -3.88 -6.12
CA LYS A 82 8.01 -3.27 -6.20
C LYS A 82 7.71 -2.37 -5.00
N TYR A 83 8.05 -2.82 -3.79
CA TYR A 83 7.89 -2.03 -2.57
C TYR A 83 8.73 -0.74 -2.59
N PHE A 84 9.99 -0.81 -3.04
CA PHE A 84 10.83 0.38 -3.18
C PHE A 84 10.22 1.38 -4.16
N ARG A 85 9.69 0.90 -5.29
CA ARG A 85 8.99 1.75 -6.27
C ARG A 85 7.77 2.46 -5.67
N ILE A 86 6.99 1.79 -4.81
CA ILE A 86 5.89 2.42 -4.06
C ILE A 86 6.44 3.50 -3.12
N THR A 87 7.55 3.21 -2.43
CA THR A 87 8.16 4.13 -1.46
C THR A 87 8.73 5.38 -2.13
N GLU A 88 9.38 5.22 -3.29
CA GLU A 88 9.87 6.33 -4.12
C GLU A 88 8.71 7.18 -4.62
N PHE A 89 7.67 6.54 -5.16
CA PHE A 89 6.46 7.23 -5.60
C PHE A 89 5.84 8.08 -4.48
N VAL A 90 5.77 7.55 -3.25
CA VAL A 90 5.25 8.30 -2.11
C VAL A 90 6.10 9.51 -1.77
N LYS A 91 7.42 9.41 -1.88
CA LYS A 91 8.34 10.54 -1.65
C LYS A 91 8.23 11.59 -2.74
N GLU A 92 8.10 11.18 -4.00
CA GLU A 92 8.02 12.08 -5.15
C GLU A 92 6.70 12.84 -5.21
N GLU A 93 5.57 12.12 -5.14
CA GLU A 93 4.24 12.72 -5.31
C GLU A 93 3.73 13.46 -4.07
N PHE A 94 4.18 13.06 -2.87
CA PHE A 94 3.66 13.60 -1.62
C PHE A 94 4.65 14.42 -0.81
N ILE A 95 5.71 14.95 -1.46
CA ILE A 95 6.73 15.89 -0.93
C ILE A 95 6.61 16.09 0.59
N ILE A 96 7.35 15.29 1.35
CA ILE A 96 7.56 15.54 2.79
C ILE A 96 8.65 16.58 2.94
#